data_AF-A0A6C0HQ29-F1
#
_entry.id   AF-A0A6C0HQ29-F1
#
_cell.length_a   1.000
_cell.length_b   1.000
_cell.length_c   1.000
_cell.angle_alpha   90.00
_cell.angle_beta   90.00
_cell.angle_gamma   90.00
#
_symmetry.space_group_name_H-M   'P 1'
#
loop_
_entity.id
_entity.type
_entity.pdbx_description
1 polymer ?
#
loop_
_entity_poly.entity_id
_entity_poly.type
_entity_poly.pdbx_seq_one_letter_code
_entity_poly.pdbx_strand_id
1 'polypeptide(L)'
;MSNFFKEVTADLSGLEAKLIGPDYKYFNFINTPEQMGMSADGSIGAIESDIAGLIAYVELLVEGGGEASQVPGPLGDKFFLETGAKCKDIATNNLVTRSLYINNVPDGNIPFISSGMGVNFTTFEGLVPGVMGNLANLNPMKIFQAFMIGSEPSCQSITMPTIDANNNPGSQSAYVINADIAAMNPGWFPNNTNPITGATRREAFSKAKFPDDPFVKIYYSMLGLLLLYIFLKMFRRK
;
A
#
# COMPACT_ATOMS: atom_id res chain seq x y z
N MET A 1 30.20 -18.35 -8.21
CA MET A 1 29.14 -19.20 -8.78
C MET A 1 28.90 -20.50 -7.99
N SER A 2 29.91 -21.14 -7.37
CA SER A 2 29.72 -22.39 -6.60
C SER A 2 28.88 -22.28 -5.32
N ASN A 3 28.88 -21.11 -4.66
CA ASN A 3 28.11 -20.91 -3.42
C ASN A 3 26.61 -20.72 -3.69
N PHE A 4 26.25 -20.09 -4.81
CA PHE A 4 24.86 -19.90 -5.22
C PHE A 4 24.15 -21.24 -5.46
N PHE A 5 24.75 -22.14 -6.27
CA PHE A 5 24.16 -23.46 -6.52
C PHE A 5 24.09 -24.33 -5.26
N LYS A 6 24.99 -24.13 -4.28
CA LYS A 6 24.91 -24.82 -2.97
C LYS A 6 23.77 -24.27 -2.10
N GLU A 7 23.57 -22.95 -2.06
CA GLU A 7 22.44 -22.32 -1.37
C GLU A 7 21.10 -22.73 -2.00
N VAL A 8 21.01 -22.75 -3.33
CA VAL A 8 19.82 -23.24 -4.08
C VAL A 8 19.45 -24.68 -3.69
N THR A 9 20.43 -25.56 -3.47
CA THR A 9 20.15 -26.96 -3.11
C THR A 9 19.80 -27.18 -1.64
N ALA A 10 20.09 -26.20 -0.77
CA ALA A 10 19.96 -26.34 0.68
C ALA A 10 18.78 -25.55 1.27
N ASP A 11 18.47 -24.37 0.73
CA ASP A 11 17.38 -23.51 1.22
C ASP A 11 16.88 -22.58 0.10
N LEU A 12 15.95 -23.11 -0.71
CA LEU A 12 15.33 -22.36 -1.81
C LEU A 12 14.54 -21.14 -1.28
N SER A 13 13.82 -21.30 -0.18
CA SER A 13 12.95 -20.27 0.37
C SER A 13 13.72 -19.11 1.00
N GLY A 14 14.82 -19.40 1.72
CA GLY A 14 15.72 -18.36 2.22
C GLY A 14 16.45 -17.61 1.11
N LEU A 15 16.84 -18.31 0.04
CA LEU A 15 17.45 -17.68 -1.13
C LEU A 15 16.44 -16.82 -1.90
N GLU A 16 15.21 -17.29 -2.09
CA GLU A 16 14.13 -16.54 -2.70
C GLU A 16 13.85 -15.26 -1.89
N ALA A 17 13.68 -15.36 -0.58
CA ALA A 17 13.47 -14.20 0.29
C ALA A 17 14.61 -13.16 0.19
N LYS A 18 15.85 -13.62 0.01
CA LYS A 18 17.01 -12.75 -0.18
C LYS A 18 17.05 -12.09 -1.56
N LEU A 19 16.52 -12.74 -2.59
CA LEU A 19 16.57 -12.26 -3.98
C LEU A 19 15.38 -11.40 -4.37
N ILE A 20 14.19 -11.74 -3.86
CA ILE A 20 12.93 -11.09 -4.26
C ILE A 20 12.14 -10.48 -3.09
N GLY A 21 12.56 -10.72 -1.85
CA GLY A 21 11.89 -10.23 -0.65
C GLY A 21 10.99 -11.27 0.03
N PRO A 22 10.46 -10.93 1.22
CA PRO A 22 9.61 -11.84 1.99
C PRO A 22 8.29 -12.17 1.28
N ASP A 23 7.77 -13.37 1.52
CA ASP A 23 6.45 -13.80 1.01
C ASP A 23 5.33 -13.31 1.95
N TYR A 24 4.85 -12.08 1.71
CA TYR A 24 3.72 -11.50 2.46
C TYR A 24 2.37 -12.00 1.92
N LYS A 25 1.74 -12.90 2.66
CA LYS A 25 0.45 -13.51 2.29
C LYS A 25 -0.72 -12.66 2.77
N TYR A 26 -1.15 -11.71 1.94
CA TYR A 26 -2.25 -10.77 2.25
C TYR A 26 -3.50 -11.44 2.84
N PHE A 27 -3.91 -12.60 2.32
CA PHE A 27 -5.11 -13.30 2.78
C PHE A 27 -5.04 -13.78 4.24
N ASN A 28 -3.84 -13.95 4.80
CA ASN A 28 -3.69 -14.33 6.22
C ASN A 28 -4.18 -13.23 7.16
N PHE A 29 -4.24 -11.98 6.69
CA PHE A 29 -4.60 -10.82 7.48
C PHE A 29 -6.03 -10.33 7.21
N ILE A 30 -6.84 -11.13 6.50
CA ILE A 30 -8.22 -10.79 6.17
C ILE A 30 -9.15 -11.77 6.90
N ASN A 31 -10.16 -11.25 7.60
CA ASN A 31 -11.17 -12.05 8.27
C ASN A 31 -12.00 -12.81 7.23
N THR A 32 -12.31 -14.08 7.51
CA THR A 32 -13.25 -14.89 6.72
C THR A 32 -14.69 -14.43 6.97
N PRO A 33 -15.64 -14.75 6.06
CA PRO A 33 -17.04 -14.37 6.25
C PRO A 33 -17.63 -14.89 7.57
N GLU A 34 -17.30 -16.12 7.95
CA GLU A 34 -17.74 -16.73 9.20
C GLU A 34 -17.20 -15.98 10.44
N GLN A 35 -15.93 -15.56 10.42
CA GLN A 35 -15.34 -14.73 11.48
C GLN A 35 -16.03 -13.37 11.60
N MET A 36 -16.66 -12.88 10.52
CA MET A 36 -17.45 -11.65 10.53
C MET A 36 -18.94 -11.88 10.79
N GLY A 37 -19.34 -13.11 11.15
CA GLY A 37 -20.73 -13.45 11.45
C GLY A 37 -21.65 -13.54 10.23
N MET A 38 -21.08 -13.53 9.02
CA MET A 38 -21.84 -13.73 7.79
C MET A 38 -22.29 -15.19 7.68
N SER A 39 -23.47 -15.42 7.12
CA SER A 39 -24.02 -16.77 6.99
C SER A 39 -25.00 -16.88 5.84
N ALA A 40 -25.24 -18.10 5.35
CA ALA A 40 -26.26 -18.32 4.32
C ALA A 40 -27.70 -18.37 4.88
N ASP A 41 -27.89 -18.12 6.17
CA ASP A 41 -29.20 -18.22 6.82
C ASP A 41 -30.13 -17.10 6.36
N GLY A 42 -31.39 -17.41 6.07
CA GLY A 42 -32.40 -16.42 5.66
C GLY A 42 -32.95 -15.56 6.80
N SER A 43 -32.26 -15.47 7.95
CA SER A 43 -32.72 -14.70 9.11
C SER A 43 -32.41 -13.20 8.95
N ILE A 44 -33.20 -12.33 9.60
CA ILE A 44 -32.94 -10.88 9.55
C ILE A 44 -31.56 -10.54 10.11
N GLY A 45 -31.13 -11.23 11.17
CA GLY A 45 -29.80 -11.04 11.76
C GLY A 45 -28.66 -11.44 10.82
N ALA A 46 -28.82 -12.56 10.10
CA ALA A 46 -27.85 -12.98 9.09
C ALA A 46 -27.72 -11.96 7.95
N ILE A 47 -28.85 -11.43 7.46
CA ILE A 47 -28.84 -10.38 6.43
C ILE A 47 -28.12 -9.12 6.92
N GLU A 48 -28.33 -8.71 8.17
CA GLU A 48 -27.63 -7.57 8.77
C GLU A 48 -26.12 -7.79 8.84
N SER A 49 -25.69 -8.95 9.34
CA SER A 49 -24.28 -9.34 9.40
C SER A 49 -23.64 -9.46 8.01
N ASP A 50 -24.37 -9.99 7.03
CA ASP A 50 -23.88 -10.10 5.66
C ASP A 50 -23.63 -8.72 5.03
N ILE A 51 -24.57 -7.78 5.19
CA ILE A 51 -24.41 -6.41 4.68
C ILE A 51 -23.23 -5.71 5.38
N ALA A 52 -23.12 -5.84 6.70
CA ALA A 52 -22.01 -5.27 7.47
C ALA A 52 -20.67 -5.85 7.01
N GLY A 53 -20.59 -7.17 6.81
CA GLY A 53 -19.39 -7.84 6.32
C GLY A 53 -18.99 -7.41 4.90
N LEU A 54 -19.96 -7.25 3.99
CA LEU A 54 -19.69 -6.72 2.65
C LEU A 54 -19.15 -5.29 2.70
N ILE A 55 -19.70 -4.43 3.55
CA ILE A 55 -19.19 -3.07 3.76
C ILE A 55 -17.75 -3.12 4.29
N ALA A 56 -17.47 -3.98 5.27
CA ALA A 56 -16.13 -4.13 5.84
C ALA A 56 -15.10 -4.59 4.79
N TYR A 57 -15.46 -5.53 3.91
CA TYR A 57 -14.58 -5.94 2.80
C TYR A 57 -14.35 -4.81 1.80
N VAL A 58 -15.37 -4.00 1.49
CA VAL A 58 -15.20 -2.82 0.63
C VAL A 58 -14.29 -1.80 1.28
N GLU A 59 -14.42 -1.56 2.59
CA GLU A 59 -13.53 -0.66 3.34
C GLU A 59 -12.07 -1.15 3.30
N LEU A 60 -11.84 -2.46 3.47
CA LEU A 60 -10.50 -3.05 3.34
C LEU A 60 -9.90 -2.88 1.93
N LEU A 61 -10.72 -3.10 0.89
CA LEU A 61 -10.27 -3.00 -0.50
C LEU A 61 -10.01 -1.57 -0.95
N VAL A 62 -10.77 -0.60 -0.45
CA VAL A 62 -10.73 0.79 -0.90
C VAL A 62 -9.94 1.67 0.06
N GLU A 63 -10.28 1.65 1.34
CA GLU A 63 -9.69 2.54 2.34
C GLU A 63 -8.39 1.99 2.94
N GLY A 64 -8.33 0.66 3.14
CA GLY A 64 -7.22 -0.02 3.79
C GLY A 64 -7.48 -0.18 5.29
N GLY A 65 -7.52 -1.42 5.77
CA GLY A 65 -7.88 -1.76 7.15
C GLY A 65 -9.37 -2.07 7.32
N GLY A 66 -9.97 -1.61 8.43
CA GLY A 66 -11.38 -1.86 8.76
C GLY A 66 -11.63 -3.20 9.46
N GLU A 67 -12.89 -3.50 9.77
CA GLU A 67 -13.31 -4.70 10.52
C GLU A 67 -13.00 -6.01 9.80
N ALA A 68 -12.83 -5.98 8.47
CA ALA A 68 -12.40 -7.13 7.68
C ALA A 68 -10.89 -7.40 7.79
N SER A 69 -10.11 -6.49 8.37
CA SER A 69 -8.67 -6.68 8.59
C SER A 69 -8.39 -7.27 9.96
N GLN A 70 -7.46 -8.23 10.03
CA GLN A 70 -6.93 -8.74 11.29
C GLN A 70 -5.83 -7.84 11.88
N VAL A 71 -5.32 -6.90 11.09
CA VAL A 71 -4.22 -5.98 11.46
C VAL A 71 -4.64 -4.52 11.26
N PRO A 72 -4.09 -3.59 12.05
CA PRO A 72 -4.43 -2.18 11.91
C PRO A 72 -3.84 -1.59 10.62
N GLY A 73 -4.68 -0.87 9.87
CA GLY A 73 -4.27 -0.08 8.71
C GLY A 73 -4.15 -0.88 7.39
N PRO A 74 -3.56 -0.27 6.36
CA PRO A 74 -3.41 -0.87 5.05
C PRO A 74 -2.43 -2.05 5.05
N LEU A 75 -2.77 -3.10 4.32
CA LEU A 75 -1.95 -4.32 4.22
C LEU A 75 -0.76 -4.13 3.29
N GLY A 76 0.36 -4.78 3.62
CA GLY A 76 1.57 -4.84 2.81
C GLY A 76 2.83 -4.88 3.66
N ASP A 77 3.91 -5.38 3.08
CA ASP A 77 5.23 -5.43 3.68
C ASP A 77 6.11 -4.24 3.28
N LYS A 78 7.14 -4.00 4.09
CA LYS A 78 8.16 -2.96 3.87
C LYS A 78 9.51 -3.55 4.23
N PHE A 79 10.45 -3.52 3.32
CA PHE A 79 11.75 -4.14 3.55
C PHE A 79 12.84 -3.52 2.69
N PHE A 80 14.08 -3.75 3.10
CA PHE A 80 15.23 -3.50 2.25
C PHE A 80 15.64 -4.76 1.52
N LEU A 81 15.82 -4.65 0.21
CA LEU A 81 16.37 -5.70 -0.63
C LEU A 81 17.82 -5.37 -0.95
N GLU A 82 18.75 -6.17 -0.42
CA GLU A 82 20.16 -6.05 -0.79
C GLU A 82 20.34 -6.42 -2.27
N THR A 83 21.05 -5.56 -3.00
CA THR A 83 21.38 -5.80 -4.40
C THR A 83 22.79 -6.39 -4.52
N GLY A 84 23.10 -7.01 -5.66
CA GLY A 84 24.48 -7.42 -5.98
C GLY A 84 25.41 -6.25 -6.35
N ALA A 85 24.92 -5.00 -6.35
CA ALA A 85 25.68 -3.83 -6.77
C ALA A 85 26.25 -3.06 -5.56
N LYS A 86 27.24 -2.23 -5.83
CA LYS A 86 27.81 -1.29 -4.85
C LYS A 86 27.43 0.14 -5.19
N CYS A 87 27.48 1.00 -4.19
CA CYS A 87 27.31 2.43 -4.34
C CYS A 87 28.35 3.16 -3.49
N LYS A 88 28.64 4.42 -3.84
CA LYS A 88 29.60 5.24 -3.12
C LYS A 88 28.88 6.04 -2.05
N ASP A 89 29.15 5.74 -0.79
CA ASP A 89 28.58 6.47 0.34
C ASP A 89 29.13 7.92 0.35
N ILE A 90 28.23 8.90 0.35
CA ILE A 90 28.60 10.33 0.33
C ILE A 90 29.27 10.78 1.64
N ALA A 91 28.98 10.11 2.76
CA ALA A 91 29.53 10.49 4.06
C ALA A 91 30.97 10.00 4.23
N THR A 92 31.24 8.75 3.85
CA THR A 92 32.55 8.12 4.07
C THR A 92 33.40 7.97 2.81
N ASN A 93 32.85 8.24 1.62
CA ASN A 93 33.46 7.97 0.30
C ASN A 93 33.79 6.50 0.02
N ASN A 94 33.32 5.56 0.85
CA ASN A 94 33.56 4.13 0.68
C ASN A 94 32.53 3.48 -0.25
N LEU A 95 32.94 2.39 -0.90
CA LEU A 95 32.05 1.52 -1.65
C LEU A 95 31.34 0.55 -0.70
N VAL A 96 30.02 0.69 -0.61
CA VAL A 96 29.14 -0.09 0.26
C VAL A 96 28.13 -0.88 -0.58
N THR A 97 27.57 -1.94 0.00
CA THR A 97 26.50 -2.72 -0.65
C THR A 97 25.26 -1.84 -0.81
N ARG A 98 24.73 -1.77 -2.04
CA ARG A 98 23.51 -1.04 -2.35
C ARG A 98 22.30 -1.90 -2.01
N SER A 99 21.28 -1.28 -1.43
CA SER A 99 19.96 -1.86 -1.25
C SER A 99 18.89 -1.04 -1.97
N LEU A 100 17.75 -1.68 -2.25
CA LEU A 100 16.51 -1.03 -2.64
C LEU A 100 15.56 -1.05 -1.44
N TYR A 101 14.81 0.02 -1.23
CA TYR A 101 13.73 0.02 -0.25
C TYR A 101 12.42 -0.26 -1.00
N ILE A 102 11.75 -1.33 -0.63
CA ILE A 102 10.48 -1.77 -1.20
C ILE A 102 9.38 -1.49 -0.19
N ASN A 103 8.36 -0.76 -0.61
CA ASN A 103 7.18 -0.46 0.19
C ASN A 103 5.94 -0.92 -0.59
N ASN A 104 5.36 -2.04 -0.17
CA ASN A 104 4.15 -2.60 -0.76
C ASN A 104 2.88 -2.15 -0.03
N VAL A 105 2.99 -1.35 1.02
CA VAL A 105 1.84 -0.73 1.68
C VAL A 105 1.35 0.43 0.82
N PRO A 106 0.08 0.43 0.38
CA PRO A 106 -0.48 1.54 -0.39
C PRO A 106 -0.38 2.85 0.39
N ASP A 107 0.05 3.92 -0.28
CA ASP A 107 0.35 5.21 0.33
C ASP A 107 -0.66 6.32 -0.02
N GLY A 108 -1.77 5.92 -0.66
CA GLY A 108 -2.86 6.82 -1.02
C GLY A 108 -2.58 7.71 -2.22
N ASN A 109 -1.47 7.48 -2.93
CA ASN A 109 -1.14 8.21 -4.14
C ASN A 109 -1.83 7.55 -5.35
N ILE A 110 -2.88 8.20 -5.86
CA ILE A 110 -3.60 7.77 -7.08
C ILE A 110 -3.31 8.78 -8.19
N PRO A 111 -2.34 8.53 -9.10
CA PRO A 111 -1.83 9.54 -10.04
C PRO A 111 -2.88 10.24 -10.89
N PHE A 112 -3.95 9.57 -11.34
CA PHE A 112 -5.00 10.22 -12.15
C PHE A 112 -5.75 11.34 -11.41
N ILE A 113 -5.73 11.32 -10.08
CA ILE A 113 -6.37 12.32 -9.23
C ILE A 113 -5.30 13.21 -8.56
N SER A 114 -4.19 12.62 -8.11
CA SER A 114 -3.12 13.31 -7.39
C SER A 114 -2.21 14.14 -8.30
N SER A 115 -2.00 13.78 -9.57
CA SER A 115 -1.13 14.55 -10.48
C SER A 115 -1.76 15.87 -10.95
N GLY A 116 -3.09 15.99 -10.90
CA GLY A 116 -3.81 17.25 -11.16
C GLY A 116 -3.88 18.19 -9.94
N MET A 117 -3.70 17.68 -8.72
CA MET A 117 -3.92 18.43 -7.48
C MET A 117 -2.70 18.49 -6.54
N GLY A 118 -1.69 17.63 -6.71
CA GLY A 118 -0.48 17.57 -5.89
C GLY A 118 -0.69 17.06 -4.46
N VAL A 119 -1.62 16.12 -4.27
CA VAL A 119 -2.11 15.68 -2.95
C VAL A 119 -2.20 14.16 -2.82
N ASN A 120 -1.92 13.64 -1.61
CA ASN A 120 -2.16 12.24 -1.24
C ASN A 120 -3.50 12.11 -0.50
N PHE A 121 -4.15 10.95 -0.63
CA PHE A 121 -5.40 10.63 0.05
C PHE A 121 -5.18 9.63 1.17
N THR A 122 -5.44 10.01 2.42
CA THR A 122 -5.28 9.10 3.57
C THR A 122 -6.41 8.08 3.71
N THR A 123 -7.43 8.17 2.87
CA THR A 123 -8.62 7.31 2.87
C THR A 123 -8.67 6.34 1.69
N PHE A 124 -7.63 6.29 0.84
CA PHE A 124 -7.59 5.38 -0.31
C PHE A 124 -6.29 4.57 -0.30
N GLU A 125 -5.99 3.96 0.85
CA GLU A 125 -4.80 3.14 1.08
C GLU A 125 -5.14 1.64 0.98
N GLY A 126 -6.30 1.28 0.42
CA GLY A 126 -6.70 -0.11 0.22
C GLY A 126 -5.98 -0.82 -0.94
N LEU A 127 -6.19 -2.13 -1.04
CA LEU A 127 -5.56 -2.98 -2.06
C LEU A 127 -5.89 -2.55 -3.50
N VAL A 128 -7.13 -2.13 -3.76
CA VAL A 128 -7.57 -1.72 -5.10
C VAL A 128 -6.88 -0.43 -5.54
N PRO A 129 -6.93 0.67 -4.76
CA PRO A 129 -6.11 1.85 -5.04
C PRO A 129 -4.61 1.56 -5.11
N GLY A 130 -4.09 0.66 -4.27
CA GLY A 130 -2.69 0.26 -4.26
C GLY A 130 -2.23 -0.33 -5.59
N VAL A 131 -3.00 -1.27 -6.17
CA VAL A 131 -2.69 -1.85 -7.49
C VAL A 131 -2.72 -0.79 -8.59
N MET A 132 -3.70 0.14 -8.55
CA MET A 132 -3.77 1.24 -9.52
C MET A 132 -2.58 2.19 -9.41
N GLY A 133 -2.17 2.53 -8.17
CA GLY A 133 -0.98 3.34 -7.90
C GLY A 133 0.29 2.67 -8.41
N ASN A 134 0.45 1.37 -8.17
CA ASN A 134 1.58 0.59 -8.65
C ASN A 134 1.68 0.55 -10.18
N LEU A 135 0.55 0.33 -10.87
CA LEU A 135 0.52 0.35 -12.34
C LEU A 135 0.94 1.72 -12.90
N ALA A 136 0.52 2.81 -12.26
CA ALA A 136 0.92 4.14 -12.67
C ALA A 136 2.41 4.45 -12.37
N ASN A 137 2.99 3.79 -11.36
CA ASN A 137 4.42 3.88 -11.03
C ASN A 137 5.32 3.05 -11.96
N LEU A 138 4.77 2.13 -12.77
CA LEU A 138 5.48 1.45 -13.86
C LEU A 138 5.71 2.42 -15.03
N ASN A 139 6.54 3.44 -14.78
CA ASN A 139 6.92 4.45 -15.75
C ASN A 139 8.21 4.03 -16.47
N PRO A 140 8.17 3.77 -17.80
CA PRO A 140 9.33 3.34 -18.58
C PRO A 140 10.54 4.29 -18.46
N MET A 141 10.32 5.59 -18.27
CA MET A 141 11.41 6.56 -18.14
C MET A 141 12.22 6.37 -16.86
N LYS A 142 11.57 6.03 -15.74
CA LYS A 142 12.27 5.72 -14.48
C LYS A 142 13.08 4.44 -14.60
N ILE A 143 12.54 3.44 -15.31
CA ILE A 143 13.23 2.18 -15.61
C ILE A 143 14.48 2.45 -16.47
N PHE A 144 14.35 3.23 -17.56
CA PHE A 144 15.49 3.61 -18.38
C PHE A 144 16.55 4.40 -17.59
N GLN A 145 16.13 5.36 -16.76
CA GLN A 145 17.04 6.09 -15.89
C GLN A 145 17.81 5.13 -14.98
N ALA A 146 17.16 4.14 -14.38
CA ALA A 146 17.82 3.15 -13.53
C ALA A 146 18.94 2.37 -14.23
N PHE A 147 18.81 2.10 -15.55
CA PHE A 147 19.86 1.49 -16.36
C PHE A 147 20.99 2.45 -16.76
N MET A 148 20.74 3.76 -16.76
CA MET A 148 21.74 4.79 -17.05
C MET A 148 22.54 5.21 -15.80
N ILE A 149 22.13 4.77 -14.62
CA ILE A 149 22.88 4.99 -13.38
C ILE A 149 24.19 4.23 -13.50
N GLY A 150 25.31 4.97 -13.43
CA GLY A 150 26.67 4.41 -13.57
C GLY A 150 26.97 3.30 -12.56
N SER A 151 28.15 2.68 -12.67
CA SER A 151 28.51 1.50 -11.86
C SER A 151 28.64 1.76 -10.36
N GLU A 152 28.89 3.02 -9.96
CA GLU A 152 29.13 3.42 -8.56
C GLU A 152 28.38 4.72 -8.23
N PRO A 153 27.04 4.70 -8.21
CA PRO A 153 26.27 5.89 -7.93
C PRO A 153 26.43 6.34 -6.48
N SER A 154 26.25 7.63 -6.22
CA SER A 154 26.21 8.18 -4.87
C SER A 154 25.02 7.64 -4.08
N CYS A 155 25.26 7.21 -2.85
CA CYS A 155 24.24 6.72 -1.93
C CYS A 155 24.45 7.23 -0.50
N GLN A 156 23.44 7.03 0.33
CA GLN A 156 23.49 7.32 1.76
C GLN A 156 22.69 6.28 2.53
N SER A 157 23.03 6.11 3.82
CA SER A 157 22.25 5.27 4.73
C SER A 157 20.96 5.99 5.09
N ILE A 158 19.82 5.31 4.91
CA ILE A 158 18.51 5.78 5.37
C ILE A 158 17.92 4.77 6.34
N THR A 159 17.25 5.27 7.37
CA THR A 159 16.49 4.45 8.32
C THR A 159 15.01 4.55 7.96
N MET A 160 14.40 3.40 7.65
CA MET A 160 13.02 3.33 7.18
C MET A 160 12.22 2.32 8.02
N PRO A 161 10.91 2.56 8.23
CA PRO A 161 10.04 1.58 8.85
C PRO A 161 9.95 0.32 7.99
N THR A 162 9.96 -0.85 8.62
CA THR A 162 9.81 -2.15 7.95
C THR A 162 8.56 -2.86 8.44
N ILE A 163 8.05 -3.81 7.66
CA ILE A 163 6.95 -4.71 8.00
C ILE A 163 7.34 -6.07 7.46
N ASP A 164 7.41 -7.07 8.32
CA ASP A 164 7.78 -8.44 7.93
C ASP A 164 6.60 -9.23 7.33
N ALA A 165 6.85 -10.48 6.90
CA ALA A 165 5.84 -11.38 6.33
C ALA A 165 4.67 -11.69 7.28
N ASN A 166 4.86 -11.51 8.59
CA ASN A 166 3.86 -11.73 9.64
C ASN A 166 3.18 -10.42 10.07
N ASN A 167 3.39 -9.34 9.31
CA ASN A 167 2.87 -8.01 9.59
C ASN A 167 3.39 -7.39 10.90
N ASN A 168 4.59 -7.78 11.36
CA ASN A 168 5.23 -7.14 12.50
C ASN A 168 5.98 -5.88 12.04
N PRO A 169 5.70 -4.72 12.65
CA PRO A 169 6.42 -3.49 12.33
C PRO A 169 7.84 -3.53 12.93
N GLY A 170 8.77 -2.91 12.22
CA GLY A 170 10.16 -2.74 12.62
C GLY A 170 10.79 -1.48 12.03
N SER A 171 12.10 -1.37 12.13
CA SER A 171 12.88 -0.31 11.54
C SER A 171 14.27 -0.84 11.18
N GLN A 172 14.74 -0.52 9.99
CA GLN A 172 16.04 -0.95 9.50
C GLN A 172 16.76 0.20 8.81
N SER A 173 18.09 0.16 8.81
CA SER A 173 18.94 1.07 8.05
C SER A 173 19.64 0.32 6.92
N ALA A 174 19.68 0.90 5.73
CA ALA A 174 20.47 0.40 4.62
C ALA A 174 20.89 1.54 3.67
N TYR A 175 21.89 1.27 2.83
CA TYR A 175 22.39 2.22 1.85
C TYR A 175 21.54 2.20 0.59
N VAL A 176 20.91 3.32 0.28
CA VAL A 176 20.08 3.48 -0.93
C VAL A 176 20.64 4.63 -1.76
N ILE A 177 20.62 4.49 -3.08
CA ILE A 177 21.17 5.51 -3.97
C ILE A 177 20.31 6.77 -3.95
N ASN A 178 20.95 7.93 -4.09
CA ASN A 178 20.26 9.21 -3.94
C ASN A 178 19.16 9.42 -4.99
N ALA A 179 19.32 8.85 -6.20
CA ALA A 179 18.30 8.92 -7.25
C ALA A 179 17.01 8.16 -6.87
N ASP A 180 17.15 6.97 -6.26
CA ASP A 180 16.01 6.20 -5.79
C ASP A 180 15.34 6.93 -4.62
N ILE A 181 16.12 7.42 -3.65
CA ILE A 181 15.61 8.21 -2.52
C ILE A 181 14.85 9.44 -3.02
N ALA A 182 15.37 10.16 -4.02
CA ALA A 182 14.71 11.33 -4.59
C ALA A 182 13.35 11.01 -5.22
N ALA A 183 13.17 9.79 -5.73
CA ALA A 183 11.94 9.32 -6.34
C ALA A 183 10.91 8.76 -5.34
N MET A 184 11.29 8.54 -4.08
CA MET A 184 10.39 8.03 -3.03
C MET A 184 9.38 9.08 -2.58
N ASN A 185 8.17 8.62 -2.25
CA ASN A 185 7.12 9.46 -1.69
C ASN A 185 7.57 10.03 -0.33
N PRO A 186 7.47 11.35 -0.09
CA PRO A 186 7.79 11.97 1.20
C PRO A 186 7.11 11.31 2.40
N GLY A 187 5.88 10.80 2.22
CA GLY A 187 5.12 10.14 3.29
C GLY A 187 5.70 8.79 3.75
N TRP A 188 6.71 8.25 3.05
CA TRP A 188 7.37 7.02 3.48
C TRP A 188 8.42 7.28 4.57
N PHE A 189 8.92 8.51 4.67
CA PHE A 189 9.95 8.88 5.64
C PHE A 189 9.32 9.19 7.01
N PRO A 190 9.98 8.85 8.13
CA PRO A 190 9.43 9.10 9.48
C PRO A 190 9.03 10.55 9.77
N ASN A 191 9.69 11.51 9.13
CA ASN A 191 9.43 12.95 9.25
C ASN A 191 8.53 13.50 8.12
N ASN A 192 7.90 12.63 7.32
CA ASN A 192 7.10 12.98 6.15
C ASN A 192 7.82 13.90 5.15
N THR A 193 9.16 13.87 5.14
CA THR A 193 10.00 14.77 4.34
C THR A 193 11.06 13.96 3.61
N ASN A 194 11.13 14.11 2.29
CA ASN A 194 12.17 13.47 1.49
C ASN A 194 13.53 14.14 1.75
N PRO A 195 14.56 13.40 2.21
CA PRO A 195 15.84 13.99 2.59
C PRO A 195 16.69 14.47 1.40
N ILE A 196 16.39 14.05 0.17
CA ILE A 196 17.10 14.50 -1.03
C ILE A 196 16.42 15.70 -1.68
N THR A 197 15.09 15.69 -1.79
CA THR A 197 14.36 16.76 -2.49
C THR A 197 13.83 17.85 -1.57
N GLY A 198 13.74 17.59 -0.26
CA GLY A 198 13.10 18.48 0.71
C GLY A 198 11.58 18.55 0.60
N ALA A 199 10.96 17.76 -0.29
CA ALA A 199 9.51 17.73 -0.45
C ALA A 199 8.85 17.13 0.80
N THR A 200 7.75 17.74 1.26
CA THR A 200 6.96 17.28 2.40
C THR A 200 5.64 16.65 1.94
N ARG A 201 5.10 15.69 2.72
CA ARG A 201 3.79 15.09 2.43
C ARG A 201 2.70 16.17 2.48
N ARG A 202 1.85 16.22 1.45
CA ARG A 202 0.62 17.03 1.42
C ARG A 202 -0.58 16.09 1.37
N GLU A 203 -1.48 16.23 2.34
CA GLU A 203 -2.73 15.47 2.42
C GLU A 203 -3.89 16.35 1.97
N ALA A 204 -4.80 15.82 1.15
CA ALA A 204 -5.99 16.56 0.75
C ALA A 204 -7.22 16.23 1.61
N PHE A 205 -7.67 14.97 1.55
CA PHE A 205 -8.92 14.54 2.16
C PHE A 205 -8.64 13.61 3.33
N SER A 206 -9.12 13.99 4.52
CA SER A 206 -9.32 13.11 5.65
C SER A 206 -10.78 12.64 5.68
N LYS A 207 -11.07 11.51 6.35
CA LYS A 207 -12.43 10.96 6.45
C LYS A 207 -13.44 12.07 6.73
N ALA A 208 -14.35 12.32 5.79
CA ALA A 208 -15.53 13.10 6.09
C ALA A 208 -16.32 12.29 7.12
N LYS A 209 -16.36 12.75 8.38
CA LYS A 209 -17.33 12.23 9.34
C LYS A 209 -18.70 12.56 8.76
N PHE A 210 -19.39 11.56 8.25
CA PHE A 210 -20.79 11.72 7.92
C PHE A 210 -21.50 12.24 9.17
N PRO A 211 -22.30 13.32 9.06
CA PRO A 211 -23.02 13.84 10.21
C PRO A 211 -23.86 12.71 10.79
N ASP A 212 -23.60 12.33 12.04
CA ASP A 212 -24.35 11.29 12.76
C ASP A 212 -25.66 11.89 13.29
N ASP A 213 -26.33 12.66 12.43
CA ASP A 213 -27.56 13.39 12.72
C ASP A 213 -28.76 12.63 12.13
N PRO A 214 -29.80 12.34 12.95
CA PRO A 214 -30.99 11.62 12.50
C PRO A 214 -31.68 12.24 11.28
N PHE A 215 -31.72 13.56 11.17
CA PHE A 215 -32.37 14.25 10.05
C PHE A 215 -31.59 14.09 8.75
N VAL A 216 -30.26 14.08 8.82
CA VAL A 216 -29.39 13.85 7.66
C VAL A 216 -29.53 12.40 7.17
N LYS A 217 -29.62 11.43 8.07
CA LYS A 217 -29.89 10.01 7.72
C LYS A 217 -31.26 9.83 7.07
N ILE A 218 -32.29 10.51 7.57
CA ILE A 218 -33.64 10.50 6.97
C ILE A 218 -33.61 11.11 5.56
N TYR A 219 -32.88 12.22 5.37
CA TYR A 219 -32.74 12.85 4.05
C TYR A 219 -32.10 11.91 3.03
N TYR A 220 -30.98 11.27 3.37
CA TYR A 220 -30.30 10.36 2.43
C TYR A 220 -31.09 9.09 2.16
N SER A 221 -31.80 8.55 3.15
CA SER A 221 -32.69 7.39 2.94
C SER A 221 -33.88 7.73 2.04
N MET A 222 -34.49 8.91 2.18
CA MET A 222 -35.50 9.40 1.24
C MET A 222 -34.95 9.56 -0.19
N LEU A 223 -33.73 10.10 -0.32
CA LEU A 223 -33.06 10.25 -1.61
C LEU A 223 -32.78 8.89 -2.28
N GLY A 224 -32.34 7.90 -1.50
CA GLY A 224 -32.12 6.52 -1.96
C GLY A 224 -33.41 5.85 -2.43
N LEU A 225 -34.50 5.99 -1.67
CA LEU A 225 -35.82 5.48 -2.06
C LEU A 225 -36.36 6.17 -3.32
N LEU A 226 -36.13 7.47 -3.47
CA LEU A 226 -36.47 8.22 -4.69
C LEU A 226 -35.70 7.67 -5.90
N LEU A 227 -34.39 7.46 -5.76
CA LEU A 227 -33.54 6.91 -6.83
C LEU A 227 -33.96 5.48 -7.19
N LEU A 228 -34.24 4.64 -6.20
CA LEU A 228 -34.77 3.30 -6.42
C LEU A 228 -36.13 3.34 -7.15
N TYR A 229 -37.03 4.24 -6.73
CA TYR A 229 -38.32 4.43 -7.39
C TYR A 229 -38.15 4.89 -8.85
N ILE A 230 -37.28 5.86 -9.11
CA ILE A 230 -36.97 6.33 -10.47
C ILE A 230 -36.43 5.17 -11.30
N PHE A 231 -35.50 4.40 -10.76
CA PHE A 231 -34.92 3.23 -11.41
C PHE A 231 -35.99 2.19 -11.76
N LEU A 232 -36.81 1.77 -10.79
CA LEU A 232 -37.93 0.85 -11.01
C LEU A 232 -38.94 1.37 -12.03
N LYS A 233 -39.19 2.69 -12.06
CA LYS A 233 -40.10 3.33 -13.01
C LYS A 233 -39.50 3.40 -14.42
N MET A 234 -38.18 3.54 -14.56
CA MET A 234 -37.51 3.39 -15.86
C MET A 234 -37.65 1.97 -16.39
N PHE A 235 -37.48 0.95 -15.54
CA PHE A 235 -37.65 -0.46 -15.95
C PHE A 235 -39.12 -0.87 -16.19
N ARG A 236 -40.08 -0.18 -15.57
CA ARG A 236 -41.51 -0.35 -15.83
C ARG A 236 -42.02 0.39 -17.07
N ARG A 237 -41.24 1.29 -17.66
CA ARG A 237 -41.53 1.83 -19.00
C ARG A 237 -41.12 0.80 -20.06
N LYS A 238 -41.99 -0.17 -20.28
CA LYS A 238 -42.23 -0.77 -21.59
C LYS A 238 -43.50 -0.16 -22.16
#